data_AF-A0A821JT43-F1
#
_entry.id   AF-A0A821JT43-F1
#
_cell.length_a   1.000
_cell.length_b   1.000
_cell.length_c   1.000
_cell.angle_alpha   90.00
_cell.angle_beta   90.00
_cell.angle_gamma   90.00
#
_symmetry.space_group_name_H-M   'P 1'
#
loop_
_entity.id
_entity.type
_entity.pdbx_description
1 polymer ?
#
loop_
_entity_poly.entity_id
_entity_poly.type
_entity_poly.pdbx_seq_one_letter_code
_entity_poly.pdbx_strand_id
1 'polypeptide(L)'
;MASNQQTYDEQVRVLQERFPRASTKHLTRLLQKHAGDIDQVRARLVQRNFRSNKWDSLEERFGTTVTSLQQEIPSAQSLKRIRLLRLMESFSGDVDAVRKVLQKVEERDHEVNADRRASRRERREELKSKYATELAELTQAGINVNRPCTLRQLEKSQGDVNKVIEKMSHRREKKEKRAELNTKYASQIAQLEADGIEIKNKRCLAHLLEKADGQVDVAKQLITEWKEKKGKNREYRHRHRNISPGGITTQVTGGAASCWRKRRELSSDDIENLKRLRSAGVHGHPMKILAMYHECNESIELTKARKDHEREMRNQQREERSLKRALFAEAQTGYVTINNREDWPRDIEQ
;
A
#
# COMPACT_ATOMS: atom_id res chain seq x y z
N MET A 1 -22.38 39.24 9.83
CA MET A 1 -21.32 38.26 10.21
C MET A 1 -21.16 38.07 11.73
N ALA A 2 -21.55 39.01 12.60
CA ALA A 2 -21.44 38.86 14.06
C ALA A 2 -22.29 37.72 14.66
N SER A 3 -23.45 37.40 14.08
CA SER A 3 -24.37 36.36 14.60
C SER A 3 -23.79 34.94 14.58
N ASN A 4 -22.91 34.61 13.63
CA ASN A 4 -22.33 33.26 13.57
C ASN A 4 -21.24 33.06 14.62
N GLN A 5 -20.52 34.11 14.99
CA GLN A 5 -19.42 34.01 15.97
C GLN A 5 -19.95 33.76 17.38
N GLN A 6 -21.04 34.42 17.78
CA GLN A 6 -21.71 34.18 19.06
C GLN A 6 -22.19 32.72 19.21
N THR A 7 -22.65 32.11 18.11
CA THR A 7 -23.06 30.70 18.10
C THR A 7 -21.88 29.76 18.36
N TYR A 8 -20.69 30.02 17.79
CA TYR A 8 -19.52 29.18 18.03
C TYR A 8 -19.01 29.27 19.46
N ASP A 9 -19.02 30.46 20.06
CA ASP A 9 -18.52 30.66 21.42
C ASP A 9 -19.39 29.91 22.44
N GLU A 10 -20.72 29.94 22.28
CA GLU A 10 -21.64 29.17 23.12
C GLU A 10 -21.49 27.65 22.90
N GLN A 11 -21.30 27.20 21.66
CA GLN A 11 -21.02 25.79 21.37
C GLN A 11 -19.71 25.31 22.00
N VAL A 12 -18.65 26.15 21.97
CA VAL A 12 -17.38 25.86 22.63
C VAL A 12 -17.59 25.75 24.14
N ARG A 13 -18.37 26.66 24.75
CA ARG A 13 -18.68 26.62 26.18
C ARG A 13 -19.40 25.33 26.58
N VAL A 14 -20.46 24.95 25.86
CA VAL A 14 -21.20 23.68 26.09
C VAL A 14 -20.28 22.46 25.99
N LEU A 15 -19.36 22.45 25.01
CA LEU A 15 -18.38 21.38 24.88
C LEU A 15 -17.32 21.41 25.99
N GLN A 16 -16.93 22.58 26.47
CA GLN A 16 -15.95 22.76 27.53
C GLN A 16 -16.47 22.26 28.88
N GLU A 17 -17.75 22.52 29.20
CA GLU A 17 -18.41 22.03 30.41
C GLU A 17 -18.38 20.49 30.48
N ARG A 18 -18.63 19.83 29.34
CA ARG A 18 -18.63 18.35 29.27
C ARG A 18 -17.22 17.74 29.12
N PHE A 19 -16.28 18.50 28.58
CA PHE A 19 -14.91 18.05 28.29
C PHE A 19 -13.87 19.06 28.80
N PRO A 20 -13.71 19.22 30.13
CA PRO A 20 -12.91 20.31 30.71
C PRO A 20 -11.42 20.25 30.34
N ARG A 21 -10.92 19.06 29.97
CA ARG A 21 -9.53 18.87 29.52
C ARG A 21 -9.27 19.28 28.06
N ALA A 22 -10.31 19.54 27.27
CA ALA A 22 -10.13 20.04 25.90
C ALA A 22 -9.80 21.54 25.95
N SER A 23 -8.84 22.00 25.15
CA SER A 23 -8.58 23.44 25.07
C SER A 23 -9.59 24.12 24.15
N THR A 24 -9.98 25.35 24.47
CA THR A 24 -10.90 26.19 23.67
C THR A 24 -10.45 26.29 22.20
N LYS A 25 -9.15 26.49 21.97
CA LYS A 25 -8.55 26.49 20.62
C LYS A 25 -8.72 25.15 19.89
N HIS A 26 -8.67 24.03 20.60
CA HIS A 26 -8.90 22.71 20.01
C HIS A 26 -10.36 22.50 19.65
N LEU A 27 -11.29 22.89 20.54
CA LEU A 27 -12.73 22.81 20.33
C LEU A 27 -13.16 23.66 19.12
N THR A 28 -12.68 24.91 19.05
CA THR A 28 -12.95 25.82 17.92
C THR A 28 -12.51 25.21 16.58
N ARG A 29 -11.30 24.63 16.54
CA ARG A 29 -10.78 23.94 15.34
C ARG A 29 -11.60 22.70 14.97
N LEU A 30 -12.12 21.96 15.94
CA LEU A 30 -12.97 20.80 15.68
C LEU A 30 -14.34 21.23 15.14
N LEU A 31 -14.95 22.24 15.73
CA LEU A 31 -16.21 22.81 15.25
C LEU A 31 -16.06 23.34 13.83
N GLN A 32 -15.03 24.14 13.54
CA GLN A 32 -14.73 24.61 12.17
C GLN A 32 -14.56 23.44 11.20
N LYS A 33 -13.84 22.39 11.61
CA LYS A 33 -13.59 21.21 10.77
C LYS A 33 -14.87 20.41 10.47
N HIS A 34 -15.83 20.42 11.38
CA HIS A 34 -17.10 19.72 11.26
C HIS A 34 -18.27 20.66 10.95
N ALA A 35 -18.00 21.85 10.40
CA ALA A 35 -18.99 22.85 9.99
C ALA A 35 -20.02 23.20 11.09
N GLY A 36 -19.59 23.20 12.36
CA GLY A 36 -20.46 23.48 13.51
C GLY A 36 -21.32 22.30 13.99
N ASP A 37 -21.15 21.09 13.43
CA ASP A 37 -21.84 19.88 13.90
C ASP A 37 -21.30 19.44 15.28
N ILE A 38 -22.04 19.83 16.32
CA ILE A 38 -21.70 19.57 17.72
C ILE A 38 -21.65 18.07 18.00
N ASP A 39 -22.51 17.26 17.40
CA ASP A 39 -22.60 15.83 17.71
C ASP A 39 -21.42 15.05 17.13
N GLN A 40 -20.96 15.41 15.92
CA GLN A 40 -19.71 14.89 15.38
C GLN A 40 -18.51 15.27 16.24
N VAL A 41 -18.46 16.51 16.74
CA VAL A 41 -17.39 16.98 17.64
C VAL A 41 -17.45 16.24 18.98
N ARG A 42 -18.64 16.05 19.56
CA ARG A 42 -18.86 15.24 20.77
C ARG A 42 -18.39 13.81 20.58
N ALA A 43 -18.79 13.13 19.51
CA ALA A 43 -18.36 11.77 19.21
C ALA A 43 -16.82 11.65 19.13
N ARG A 44 -16.16 12.65 18.52
CA ARG A 44 -14.70 12.73 18.46
C ARG A 44 -14.05 12.94 19.83
N LEU A 45 -14.63 13.80 20.66
CA LEU A 45 -14.14 14.07 22.02
C LEU A 45 -14.35 12.87 22.94
N VAL A 46 -15.48 12.17 22.85
CA VAL A 46 -15.71 10.90 23.58
C VAL A 46 -14.66 9.87 23.21
N GLN A 47 -14.39 9.66 21.92
CA GLN A 47 -13.34 8.74 21.48
C GLN A 47 -11.95 9.16 21.97
N ARG A 48 -11.66 10.46 22.00
CA ARG A 48 -10.39 10.99 22.50
C ARG A 48 -10.25 10.79 24.00
N ASN A 49 -11.29 11.09 24.77
CA ASN A 49 -11.31 10.89 26.22
C ASN A 49 -11.25 9.41 26.58
N PHE A 50 -11.94 8.53 25.86
CA PHE A 50 -11.80 7.09 26.04
C PHE A 50 -10.35 6.65 25.86
N ARG A 51 -9.65 7.16 24.83
CA ARG A 51 -8.22 6.89 24.65
C ARG A 51 -7.38 7.49 25.77
N SER A 52 -7.66 8.71 26.21
CA SER A 52 -6.96 9.37 27.32
C SER A 52 -7.12 8.58 28.62
N ASN A 53 -8.36 8.23 28.98
CA ASN A 53 -8.66 7.46 30.18
C ASN A 53 -8.04 6.06 30.13
N LYS A 54 -8.00 5.43 28.94
CA LYS A 54 -7.25 4.18 28.76
C LYS A 54 -5.76 4.38 29.07
N TRP A 55 -5.16 5.49 28.63
CA TRP A 55 -3.77 5.79 28.94
C TRP A 55 -3.55 6.11 30.40
N ASP A 56 -4.39 6.94 31.01
CA ASP A 56 -4.34 7.28 32.42
C ASP A 56 -4.47 6.01 33.29
N SER A 57 -5.37 5.09 32.93
CA SER A 57 -5.51 3.79 33.61
C SER A 57 -4.29 2.88 33.44
N LEU A 58 -3.67 2.84 32.26
CA LEU A 58 -2.42 2.10 32.07
C LEU A 58 -1.25 2.74 32.82
N GLU A 59 -1.23 4.07 32.89
CA GLU A 59 -0.24 4.85 33.64
C GLU A 59 -0.39 4.62 35.15
N GLU A 60 -1.62 4.54 35.66
CA GLU A 60 -1.89 4.19 37.06
C GLU A 60 -1.44 2.75 37.37
N ARG A 61 -1.71 1.80 36.47
CA ARG A 61 -1.36 0.39 36.66
C ARG A 61 0.12 0.08 36.49
N PHE A 62 0.78 0.72 35.53
CA PHE A 62 2.12 0.33 35.07
C PHE A 62 3.11 1.50 35.02
N GLY A 63 2.73 2.71 35.41
CA GLY A 63 3.59 3.89 35.29
C GLY A 63 4.86 3.79 36.14
N THR A 64 4.74 3.26 37.36
CA THR A 64 5.88 3.01 38.26
C THR A 64 6.82 1.98 37.66
N THR A 65 6.30 0.83 37.22
CA THR A 65 7.09 -0.25 36.62
C THR A 65 7.75 0.15 35.30
N VAL A 66 7.06 0.92 34.45
CA VAL A 66 7.65 1.49 33.24
C VAL A 66 8.79 2.45 33.58
N THR A 67 8.66 3.24 34.65
CA THR A 67 9.71 4.18 35.06
C THR A 67 10.95 3.43 35.56
N SER A 68 10.77 2.41 36.41
CA SER A 68 11.86 1.52 36.83
C SER A 68 12.53 0.84 35.63
N LEU A 69 11.74 0.30 34.70
CA LEU A 69 12.26 -0.36 33.50
C LEU A 69 13.03 0.61 32.58
N GLN A 70 12.64 1.89 32.52
CA GLN A 70 13.40 2.92 31.78
C GLN A 70 14.70 3.32 32.48
N GLN A 71 14.78 3.22 33.80
CA GLN A 71 16.03 3.46 34.54
C GLN A 71 17.00 2.28 34.40
N GLU A 72 16.48 1.06 34.40
CA GLU A 72 17.28 -0.16 34.30
C GLU A 72 17.79 -0.46 32.88
N ILE A 73 17.01 -0.13 31.83
CA ILE A 73 17.31 -0.54 30.45
C ILE A 73 17.51 0.69 29.55
N PRO A 74 18.73 0.92 29.02
CA PRO A 74 19.02 2.04 28.13
C PRO A 74 18.13 2.12 26.87
N SER A 75 17.79 1.01 26.20
CA SER A 75 16.86 1.07 25.04
C SER A 75 15.48 1.59 25.39
N ALA A 76 14.98 1.26 26.58
CA ALA A 76 13.65 1.67 27.00
C ALA A 76 13.54 3.20 27.13
N GLN A 77 14.66 3.90 27.37
CA GLN A 77 14.71 5.36 27.42
C GLN A 77 14.42 6.01 26.07
N SER A 78 14.88 5.39 24.97
CA SER A 78 14.64 5.88 23.62
C SER A 78 13.19 5.71 23.16
N LEU A 79 12.43 4.84 23.83
CA LEU A 79 11.05 4.56 23.49
C LEU A 79 10.09 5.56 24.13
N LYS A 80 9.07 5.95 23.36
CA LYS A 80 7.98 6.76 23.90
C LYS A 80 7.25 5.99 24.99
N ARG A 81 6.99 6.63 26.14
CA ARG A 81 6.29 6.06 27.31
C ARG A 81 5.01 5.28 26.95
N ILE A 82 4.17 5.88 26.10
CA ILE A 82 2.94 5.27 25.56
C ILE A 82 3.17 3.88 24.93
N ARG A 83 4.32 3.67 24.28
CA ARG A 83 4.68 2.39 23.66
C ARG A 83 5.05 1.34 24.71
N LEU A 84 5.74 1.74 25.78
CA LEU A 84 6.09 0.85 26.89
C LEU A 84 4.83 0.42 27.65
N LEU A 85 3.91 1.35 27.95
CA LEU A 85 2.62 1.01 28.59
C LEU A 85 1.81 -0.01 27.77
N ARG A 86 1.81 0.10 26.43
CA ARG A 86 1.17 -0.92 25.57
C ARG A 86 1.86 -2.27 25.63
N LEU A 87 3.19 -2.29 25.70
CA LEU A 87 3.93 -3.53 25.83
C LEU A 87 3.60 -4.19 27.17
N MET A 88 3.61 -3.42 28.26
CA MET A 88 3.17 -3.88 29.58
C MET A 88 1.75 -4.44 29.53
N GLU A 89 0.80 -3.73 28.90
CA GLU A 89 -0.57 -4.23 28.71
C GLU A 89 -0.61 -5.55 27.94
N SER A 90 0.16 -5.69 26.85
CA SER A 90 0.15 -6.89 26.01
C SER A 90 0.76 -8.13 26.68
N PHE A 91 1.62 -7.93 27.68
CA PHE A 91 2.21 -8.99 28.49
C PHE A 91 1.61 -9.04 29.90
N SER A 92 0.42 -8.46 30.09
CA SER A 92 -0.30 -8.46 31.37
C SER A 92 0.50 -7.94 32.57
N GLY A 93 1.49 -7.07 32.34
CA GLY A 93 2.39 -6.55 33.36
C GLY A 93 3.64 -7.38 33.62
N ASP A 94 3.89 -8.46 32.88
CA ASP A 94 5.11 -9.26 32.99
C ASP A 94 6.33 -8.46 32.50
N VAL A 95 7.12 -7.99 33.47
CA VAL A 95 8.32 -7.17 33.24
C VAL A 95 9.40 -7.95 32.49
N ASP A 96 9.54 -9.26 32.77
CA ASP A 96 10.58 -10.09 32.17
C ASP A 96 10.28 -10.42 30.71
N ALA A 97 9.01 -10.64 30.38
CA ALA A 97 8.57 -10.77 29.00
C ALA A 97 8.83 -9.47 28.21
N VAL A 98 8.53 -8.32 28.80
CA VAL A 98 8.81 -7.01 28.18
C VAL A 98 10.31 -6.78 28.02
N ARG A 99 11.12 -7.10 29.04
CA ARG A 99 12.59 -7.04 29.00
C ARG A 99 13.15 -7.86 27.83
N LYS A 100 12.73 -9.12 27.70
CA LYS A 100 13.13 -10.01 26.60
C LYS A 100 12.77 -9.45 25.22
N VAL A 101 11.61 -8.80 25.08
CA VAL A 101 11.20 -8.18 23.82
C VAL A 101 12.07 -6.96 23.49
N LEU A 102 12.37 -6.12 24.48
CA LEU A 102 13.22 -4.94 24.30
C LEU A 102 14.65 -5.33 23.94
N GLN A 103 15.20 -6.33 24.63
CA GLN A 103 16.52 -6.88 24.32
C GLN A 103 16.58 -7.45 22.90
N LYS A 104 15.57 -8.20 22.46
CA LYS A 104 15.48 -8.68 21.07
C LYS A 104 15.39 -7.56 20.04
N VAL A 105 14.79 -6.41 20.40
CA VAL A 105 14.73 -5.24 19.52
C VAL A 105 16.08 -4.55 19.45
N GLU A 106 16.79 -4.40 20.57
CA GLU A 106 18.17 -3.92 20.61
C GLU A 106 19.08 -4.80 19.78
N GLU A 107 19.07 -6.11 20.00
CA GLU A 107 19.88 -7.09 19.26
C GLU A 107 19.63 -6.97 17.76
N ARG A 108 18.36 -6.93 17.32
CA ARG A 108 18.03 -6.70 15.91
C ARG A 108 18.47 -5.35 15.40
N ASP A 109 18.31 -4.28 16.19
CA ASP A 109 18.70 -2.95 15.76
C ASP A 109 20.22 -2.81 15.68
N HIS A 110 20.97 -3.51 16.53
CA HIS A 110 22.43 -3.60 16.47
C HIS A 110 22.89 -4.45 15.29
N GLU A 111 22.44 -5.70 15.18
CA GLU A 111 22.84 -6.64 14.12
C GLU A 111 22.41 -6.12 12.73
N VAL A 112 21.11 -5.89 12.54
CA VAL A 112 20.57 -5.55 11.21
C VAL A 112 20.99 -4.14 10.77
N ASN A 113 21.10 -3.17 11.68
CA ASN A 113 21.48 -1.82 11.26
C ASN A 113 23.00 -1.62 11.20
N ALA A 114 23.81 -2.28 12.04
CA ALA A 114 25.26 -2.20 11.91
C ALA A 114 25.70 -2.85 10.60
N ASP A 115 25.25 -4.07 10.31
CA ASP A 115 25.64 -4.80 9.09
C ASP A 115 25.14 -4.09 7.84
N ARG A 116 23.89 -3.61 7.84
CA ARG A 116 23.38 -2.81 6.70
C ARG A 116 24.11 -1.48 6.53
N ARG A 117 24.59 -0.86 7.61
CA ARG A 117 25.37 0.39 7.51
C ARG A 117 26.79 0.10 7.03
N ALA A 118 27.42 -0.96 7.53
CA ALA A 118 28.74 -1.43 7.11
C ALA A 118 28.73 -1.82 5.63
N SER A 119 27.84 -2.71 5.21
CA SER A 119 27.67 -3.11 3.80
C SER A 119 27.37 -1.92 2.87
N ARG A 120 26.59 -0.93 3.33
CA ARG A 120 26.36 0.30 2.55
C ARG A 120 27.58 1.21 2.47
N ARG A 121 28.47 1.20 3.46
CA ARG A 121 29.72 1.96 3.45
C ARG A 121 30.72 1.27 2.54
N GLU A 122 30.91 -0.02 2.70
CA GLU A 122 31.77 -0.86 1.85
C GLU A 122 31.41 -0.71 0.37
N ARG A 123 30.13 -0.94 0.01
CA ARG A 123 29.66 -0.72 -1.37
C ARG A 123 29.90 0.70 -1.89
N ARG A 124 29.91 1.72 -1.03
CA ARG A 124 30.24 3.09 -1.46
C ARG A 124 31.72 3.26 -1.73
N GLU A 125 32.58 2.69 -0.89
CA GLU A 125 34.02 2.73 -1.12
C GLU A 125 34.38 1.91 -2.38
N GLU A 126 33.78 0.74 -2.59
CA GLU A 126 33.91 -0.02 -3.83
C GLU A 126 33.52 0.80 -5.07
N LEU A 127 32.36 1.48 -5.02
CA LEU A 127 31.91 2.32 -6.14
C LEU A 127 32.81 3.55 -6.34
N LYS A 128 33.39 4.12 -5.27
CA LYS A 128 34.35 5.21 -5.39
C LYS A 128 35.63 4.75 -6.06
N SER A 129 36.15 3.59 -5.68
CA SER A 129 37.34 3.00 -6.29
C SER A 129 37.08 2.63 -7.75
N LYS A 130 35.93 2.03 -8.05
CA LYS A 130 35.55 1.63 -9.41
C LYS A 130 35.40 2.81 -10.37
N TYR A 131 34.85 3.93 -9.90
CA TYR A 131 34.57 5.10 -10.73
C TYR A 131 35.46 6.30 -10.36
N ALA A 132 36.69 6.06 -9.90
CA ALA A 132 37.56 7.11 -9.38
C ALA A 132 37.86 8.20 -10.43
N THR A 133 38.10 7.77 -11.69
CA THR A 133 38.34 8.65 -12.85
C THR A 133 37.13 9.50 -13.18
N GLU A 134 35.95 8.90 -13.25
CA GLU A 134 34.68 9.55 -13.55
C GLU A 134 34.28 10.53 -12.45
N LEU A 135 34.61 10.22 -11.19
CA LEU A 135 34.40 11.13 -10.07
C LEU A 135 35.32 12.36 -10.16
N ALA A 136 36.55 12.21 -10.65
CA ALA A 136 37.43 13.35 -10.90
C ALA A 136 36.84 14.26 -11.99
N GLU A 137 36.35 13.69 -13.10
CA GLU A 137 35.69 14.44 -14.17
C GLU A 137 34.41 15.15 -13.68
N LEU A 138 33.56 14.48 -12.89
CA LEU A 138 32.38 15.11 -12.28
C LEU A 138 32.76 16.24 -11.33
N THR A 139 33.88 16.11 -10.61
CA THR A 139 34.38 17.15 -9.72
C THR A 139 34.84 18.38 -10.52
N GLN A 140 35.53 18.17 -11.64
CA GLN A 140 35.90 19.23 -12.58
C GLN A 140 34.66 19.92 -13.17
N ALA A 141 33.58 19.18 -13.44
CA ALA A 141 32.28 19.73 -13.84
C ALA A 141 31.53 20.43 -12.68
N GLY A 142 32.15 20.61 -11.51
CA GLY A 142 31.57 21.28 -10.34
C GLY A 142 30.45 20.47 -9.66
N ILE A 143 30.36 19.16 -9.89
CA ILE A 143 29.37 18.28 -9.24
C ILE A 143 29.91 17.76 -7.93
N ASN A 144 29.11 17.88 -6.87
CA ASN A 144 29.47 17.35 -5.55
C ASN A 144 29.40 15.81 -5.56
N VAL A 145 30.57 15.18 -5.64
CA VAL A 145 30.78 13.73 -5.67
C VAL A 145 30.53 13.04 -4.34
N ASN A 146 30.61 13.76 -3.21
CA ASN A 146 30.39 13.22 -1.87
C ASN A 146 28.92 12.89 -1.58
N ARG A 147 27.99 13.29 -2.46
CA ARG A 147 26.58 12.96 -2.30
C ARG A 147 26.32 11.51 -2.70
N PRO A 148 25.64 10.70 -1.86
CA PRO A 148 25.31 9.31 -2.18
C PRO A 148 24.48 9.10 -3.46
N CYS A 149 23.80 10.15 -3.93
CA CYS A 149 23.04 10.09 -5.16
C CYS A 149 23.93 10.12 -6.41
N THR A 150 25.13 10.72 -6.36
CA THR A 150 26.06 10.83 -7.49
C THR A 150 26.62 9.47 -7.87
N LEU A 151 27.17 8.73 -6.89
CA LEU A 151 27.63 7.34 -7.06
C LEU A 151 26.53 6.41 -7.60
N ARG A 152 25.31 6.55 -7.09
CA ARG A 152 24.15 5.78 -7.60
C ARG A 152 23.76 6.14 -9.03
N GLN A 153 24.02 7.37 -9.49
CA GLN A 153 23.76 7.72 -10.89
C GLN A 153 24.87 7.17 -11.79
N LEU A 154 26.13 7.22 -11.37
CA LEU A 154 27.24 6.59 -12.10
C LEU A 154 26.99 5.10 -12.28
N GLU A 155 26.66 4.38 -11.22
CA GLU A 155 26.33 2.95 -11.28
C GLU A 155 25.16 2.67 -12.25
N LYS A 156 24.10 3.49 -12.21
CA LYS A 156 22.93 3.34 -13.09
C LYS A 156 23.21 3.69 -14.56
N SER A 157 24.11 4.64 -14.79
CA SER A 157 24.52 5.05 -16.12
C SER A 157 25.77 4.30 -16.58
N GLN A 158 26.18 3.23 -15.86
CA GLN A 158 27.36 2.40 -16.17
C GLN A 158 28.67 3.19 -16.32
N GLY A 159 28.83 4.28 -15.56
CA GLY A 159 30.02 5.15 -15.65
C GLY A 159 29.92 6.29 -16.69
N ASP A 160 28.81 6.43 -17.41
CA ASP A 160 28.64 7.53 -18.36
C ASP A 160 28.53 8.89 -17.65
N VAL A 161 29.65 9.61 -17.63
CA VAL A 161 29.82 10.91 -16.96
C VAL A 161 28.88 11.96 -17.54
N ASN A 162 28.74 12.03 -18.86
CA ASN A 162 27.90 13.01 -19.54
C ASN A 162 26.43 12.87 -19.14
N LYS A 163 25.90 11.64 -19.12
CA LYS A 163 24.53 11.38 -18.63
C LYS A 163 24.35 11.76 -17.17
N VAL A 164 25.38 11.58 -16.33
CA VAL A 164 25.32 11.99 -14.92
C VAL A 164 25.34 13.52 -14.81
N ILE A 165 26.18 14.21 -15.56
CA ILE A 165 26.22 15.67 -15.63
C ILE A 165 24.86 16.22 -16.02
N GLU A 166 24.28 15.74 -17.13
CA GLU A 166 22.97 16.18 -17.62
C GLU A 166 21.87 15.99 -16.55
N LYS A 167 21.81 14.81 -15.93
CA LYS A 167 20.83 14.54 -14.85
C LYS A 167 21.03 15.43 -13.64
N MET A 168 22.27 15.78 -13.29
CA MET A 168 22.58 16.62 -12.15
C MET A 168 22.30 18.09 -12.45
N SER A 169 22.60 18.56 -13.66
CA SER A 169 22.25 19.89 -14.16
C SER A 169 20.74 20.09 -14.22
N HIS A 170 19.97 19.13 -14.77
CA HIS A 170 18.50 19.17 -14.78
C HIS A 170 17.91 19.28 -13.36
N ARG A 171 18.54 18.64 -12.37
CA ARG A 171 18.11 18.75 -10.97
C ARG A 171 18.43 20.12 -10.37
N ARG A 172 19.55 20.75 -10.75
CA ARG A 172 19.92 22.10 -10.34
C ARG A 172 18.96 23.11 -10.95
N GLU A 173 18.75 23.04 -12.26
CA GLU A 173 17.82 23.89 -12.99
C GLU A 173 16.39 23.78 -12.41
N LYS A 174 15.89 22.56 -12.17
CA LYS A 174 14.60 22.37 -11.49
C LYS A 174 14.55 22.96 -10.08
N LYS A 175 15.67 23.01 -9.37
CA LYS A 175 15.75 23.62 -8.03
C LYS A 175 15.75 25.14 -8.14
N GLU A 176 16.46 25.69 -9.11
CA GLU A 176 16.54 27.13 -9.41
C GLU A 176 15.19 27.67 -9.90
N LYS A 177 14.57 27.03 -10.91
CA LYS A 177 13.19 27.35 -11.33
C LYS A 177 12.21 27.37 -10.16
N ARG A 178 12.34 26.41 -9.23
CA ARG A 178 11.51 26.39 -8.01
C ARG A 178 11.83 27.53 -7.04
N ALA A 179 13.07 27.96 -6.97
CA ALA A 179 13.47 29.11 -6.14
C ALA A 179 12.95 30.41 -6.77
N GLU A 180 13.11 30.57 -8.09
CA GLU A 180 12.57 31.67 -8.89
C GLU A 180 11.06 31.79 -8.76
N LEU A 181 10.32 30.67 -8.76
CA LEU A 181 8.87 30.71 -8.53
C LEU A 181 8.52 31.19 -7.12
N ASN A 182 9.32 30.84 -6.10
CA ASN A 182 9.08 31.33 -4.75
C ASN A 182 9.37 32.83 -4.65
N THR A 183 10.36 33.35 -5.38
CA THR A 183 10.66 34.79 -5.39
C THR A 183 9.63 35.55 -6.22
N LYS A 184 9.26 35.05 -7.41
CA LYS A 184 8.25 35.63 -8.31
C LYS A 184 6.90 35.79 -7.62
N TYR A 185 6.49 34.79 -6.83
CA TYR A 185 5.19 34.78 -6.16
C TYR A 185 5.27 35.06 -4.65
N ALA A 186 6.34 35.71 -4.17
CA ALA A 186 6.57 35.92 -2.74
C ALA A 186 5.41 36.69 -2.07
N SER A 187 4.93 37.76 -2.71
CA SER A 187 3.83 38.59 -2.18
C SER A 187 2.50 37.84 -2.12
N GLN A 188 2.18 37.05 -3.15
CA GLN A 188 0.99 36.22 -3.21
C GLN A 188 1.03 35.09 -2.16
N ILE A 189 2.21 34.51 -1.93
CA ILE A 189 2.41 33.53 -0.85
C ILE A 189 2.15 34.18 0.51
N ALA A 190 2.67 35.39 0.75
CA ALA A 190 2.42 36.13 1.99
C ALA A 190 0.94 36.46 2.18
N GLN A 191 0.23 36.82 1.12
CA GLN A 191 -1.23 37.04 1.15
C GLN A 191 -1.99 35.76 1.49
N LEU A 192 -1.66 34.62 0.88
CA LEU A 192 -2.27 33.32 1.21
C LEU A 192 -1.98 32.92 2.67
N GLU A 193 -0.79 33.21 3.19
CA GLU A 193 -0.44 32.97 4.60
C GLU A 193 -1.26 33.87 5.54
N ALA A 194 -1.46 35.16 5.19
CA ALA A 194 -2.31 36.09 5.93
C ALA A 194 -3.80 35.66 5.92
N ASP A 195 -4.26 35.09 4.82
CA ASP A 195 -5.61 34.51 4.68
C ASP A 195 -5.77 33.17 5.43
N GLY A 196 -4.77 32.74 6.22
CA GLY A 196 -4.81 31.55 7.06
C GLY A 196 -4.54 30.24 6.31
N ILE A 197 -4.02 30.28 5.08
CA ILE A 197 -3.73 29.09 4.28
C ILE A 197 -2.34 28.56 4.61
N GLU A 198 -2.26 27.76 5.68
CA GLU A 198 -1.01 27.11 6.09
C GLU A 198 -0.70 25.85 5.25
N ILE A 199 0.04 26.00 4.15
CA ILE A 199 0.66 24.86 3.47
C ILE A 199 2.10 24.67 3.97
N LYS A 200 2.36 23.52 4.61
CA LYS A 200 3.68 23.17 5.20
C LYS A 200 4.88 23.30 4.25
N ASN A 201 4.65 23.27 2.94
CA ASN A 201 5.70 23.36 1.94
C ASN A 201 5.42 24.53 0.99
N LYS A 202 6.12 25.65 1.19
CA LYS A 202 5.99 26.88 0.38
C LYS A 202 6.18 26.62 -1.12
N ARG A 203 7.00 25.61 -1.49
CA ARG A 203 7.21 25.21 -2.89
C ARG A 203 5.93 24.73 -3.58
N CYS A 204 4.98 24.16 -2.82
CA CYS A 204 3.71 23.74 -3.38
C CYS A 204 2.80 24.94 -3.66
N LEU A 205 2.87 26.00 -2.83
CA LEU A 205 2.13 27.24 -3.06
C LEU A 205 2.62 27.94 -4.32
N ALA A 206 3.94 28.11 -4.47
CA ALA A 206 4.51 28.75 -5.65
C ALA A 206 4.13 28.06 -6.97
N HIS A 207 4.06 26.72 -6.98
CA HIS A 207 3.65 25.97 -8.18
C HIS A 207 2.12 26.00 -8.42
N LEU A 208 1.31 26.12 -7.36
CA LEU A 208 -0.13 26.34 -7.51
C LEU A 208 -0.42 27.73 -8.07
N LEU A 209 0.31 28.74 -7.59
CA LEU A 209 0.25 30.09 -8.11
C LEU A 209 0.73 30.15 -9.56
N GLU A 210 1.79 29.42 -9.91
CA GLU A 210 2.22 29.28 -11.30
C GLU A 210 1.11 28.71 -12.20
N LYS A 211 0.39 27.67 -11.75
CA LYS A 211 -0.74 27.10 -12.50
C LYS A 211 -1.97 28.01 -12.58
N ALA A 212 -2.09 28.94 -11.64
CA ALA A 212 -3.15 29.93 -11.56
C ALA A 212 -2.73 31.27 -12.16
N ASP A 213 -1.61 31.31 -12.90
CA ASP A 213 -1.04 32.54 -13.49
C ASP A 213 -0.86 33.69 -12.49
N GLY A 214 -0.54 33.35 -11.23
CA GLY A 214 -0.36 34.29 -10.13
C GLY A 214 -1.64 34.78 -9.47
N GLN A 215 -2.83 34.33 -9.91
CA GLN A 215 -4.11 34.72 -9.34
C GLN A 215 -4.36 34.01 -8.00
N VAL A 216 -4.44 34.81 -6.94
CA VAL A 216 -4.57 34.32 -5.55
C VAL A 216 -5.90 33.59 -5.34
N ASP A 217 -7.00 34.09 -5.90
CA ASP A 217 -8.33 33.50 -5.69
C ASP A 217 -8.50 32.16 -6.41
N VAL A 218 -7.94 32.03 -7.62
CA VAL A 218 -7.90 30.74 -8.33
C VAL A 218 -7.01 29.75 -7.57
N ALA A 219 -5.87 30.20 -7.03
CA ALA A 219 -5.03 29.35 -6.20
C ALA A 219 -5.75 28.88 -4.92
N LYS A 220 -6.58 29.74 -4.29
CA LYS A 220 -7.45 29.36 -3.15
C LYS A 220 -8.42 28.25 -3.55
N GLN A 221 -9.09 28.38 -4.69
CA GLN A 221 -10.02 27.37 -5.21
C GLN A 221 -9.32 26.03 -5.49
N LEU A 222 -8.15 26.05 -6.13
CA LEU A 222 -7.35 24.83 -6.36
C LEU A 222 -6.93 24.16 -5.04
N ILE A 223 -6.66 24.94 -4.00
CA ILE A 223 -6.32 24.42 -2.67
C ILE A 223 -7.53 23.76 -2.00
N THR A 224 -8.73 24.33 -2.12
CA THR A 224 -9.96 23.74 -1.57
C THR A 224 -10.30 22.44 -2.31
N GLU A 225 -10.28 22.44 -3.64
CA GLU A 225 -10.50 21.24 -4.45
C GLU A 225 -9.50 20.12 -4.11
N TRP A 226 -8.22 20.48 -3.95
CA TRP A 226 -7.20 19.51 -3.58
C TRP A 226 -7.40 18.95 -2.18
N LYS A 227 -7.82 19.78 -1.22
CA LYS A 227 -8.18 19.34 0.14
C LYS A 227 -9.37 18.40 0.11
N GLU A 228 -10.41 18.70 -0.66
CA GLU A 228 -11.57 17.83 -0.85
C GLU A 228 -11.21 16.50 -1.49
N LYS A 229 -10.44 16.52 -2.59
CA LYS A 229 -9.97 15.29 -3.27
C LYS A 229 -9.12 14.43 -2.34
N LYS A 230 -8.28 15.05 -1.49
CA LYS A 230 -7.55 14.32 -0.44
C LYS A 230 -8.47 13.80 0.66
N GLY A 231 -9.50 14.55 1.03
CA GLY A 231 -10.55 14.12 1.96
C GLY A 231 -11.24 12.86 1.46
N LYS A 232 -11.78 12.89 0.24
CA LYS A 232 -12.41 11.76 -0.46
C LYS A 232 -11.45 10.57 -0.57
N ASN A 233 -10.19 10.79 -0.94
CA ASN A 233 -9.18 9.72 -0.98
C ASN A 233 -8.86 9.13 0.40
N ARG A 234 -8.83 9.95 1.46
CA ARG A 234 -8.65 9.46 2.84
C ARG A 234 -9.86 8.68 3.30
N GLU A 235 -11.05 9.15 2.99
CA GLU A 235 -12.31 8.50 3.31
C GLU A 235 -12.43 7.17 2.59
N TYR A 236 -12.17 7.13 1.28
CA TYR A 236 -12.03 5.91 0.49
C TYR A 236 -11.06 4.94 1.15
N ARG A 237 -9.83 5.40 1.46
CA ARG A 237 -8.85 4.57 2.18
C ARG A 237 -9.34 4.11 3.54
N HIS A 238 -10.13 4.91 4.26
CA HIS A 238 -10.64 4.55 5.58
C HIS A 238 -11.78 3.53 5.50
N ARG A 239 -12.73 3.71 4.57
CA ARG A 239 -13.79 2.74 4.28
C ARG A 239 -13.18 1.39 3.92
N HIS A 240 -12.16 1.37 3.05
CA HIS A 240 -11.49 0.13 2.65
C HIS A 240 -10.45 -0.40 3.65
N ARG A 241 -10.13 0.35 4.72
CA ARG A 241 -9.23 -0.11 5.80
C ARG A 241 -9.98 -0.69 7.00
N ASN A 242 -11.23 -0.33 7.18
CA ASN A 242 -12.09 -0.83 8.26
C ASN A 242 -12.90 -2.08 7.90
N ILE A 243 -12.83 -2.54 6.65
CA ILE A 243 -13.27 -3.88 6.30
C ILE A 243 -12.17 -4.85 6.75
N SER A 244 -12.13 -5.14 8.05
CA SER A 244 -11.51 -6.38 8.55
C SER A 244 -12.52 -7.52 8.43
N PRO A 245 -12.06 -8.74 8.12
CA PRO A 245 -12.91 -9.87 7.80
C PRO A 245 -13.40 -10.51 9.09
N GLY A 246 -14.65 -10.23 9.44
CA GLY A 246 -15.34 -10.84 10.57
C GLY A 246 -16.83 -10.70 10.34
N GLY A 247 -17.36 -11.53 9.44
CA GLY A 247 -18.76 -11.49 9.04
C GLY A 247 -18.99 -12.19 7.71
N ILE A 248 -19.15 -13.51 7.79
CA ILE A 248 -19.58 -14.36 6.67
C ILE A 248 -21.07 -14.10 6.45
N THR A 249 -21.47 -13.72 5.23
CA THR A 249 -22.76 -14.12 4.63
C THR A 249 -22.71 -13.93 3.11
N THR A 250 -22.73 -15.08 2.44
CA THR A 250 -23.41 -15.46 1.19
C THR A 250 -23.93 -14.37 0.23
N GLN A 251 -23.49 -14.52 -1.03
CA GLN A 251 -24.12 -14.15 -2.32
C GLN A 251 -24.50 -12.68 -2.58
N VAL A 252 -23.93 -12.09 -3.65
CA VAL A 252 -24.59 -11.79 -4.93
C VAL A 252 -23.61 -10.96 -5.80
N THR A 253 -23.72 -11.22 -7.10
CA THR A 253 -22.96 -10.86 -8.29
C THR A 253 -22.58 -9.39 -8.51
N GLY A 254 -21.43 -9.21 -9.18
CA GLY A 254 -21.28 -8.22 -10.27
C GLY A 254 -20.66 -6.88 -9.88
N GLY A 255 -19.60 -6.49 -10.59
CA GLY A 255 -19.17 -5.09 -10.68
C GLY A 255 -17.69 -4.86 -10.41
N ALA A 256 -16.95 -4.68 -11.50
CA ALA A 256 -15.53 -4.31 -11.57
C ALA A 256 -15.07 -3.33 -10.48
N ALA A 257 -14.05 -3.71 -9.70
CA ALA A 257 -13.35 -2.78 -8.82
C ALA A 257 -11.85 -3.07 -8.78
N SER A 258 -11.13 -2.11 -9.36
CA SER A 258 -9.69 -2.00 -9.58
C SER A 258 -8.77 -2.37 -8.40
N CYS A 259 -7.66 -3.02 -8.79
CA CYS A 259 -6.35 -3.09 -8.14
C CYS A 259 -6.13 -2.05 -7.03
N TRP A 260 -5.81 -2.47 -5.79
CA TRP A 260 -4.61 -2.06 -5.03
C TRP A 260 -4.53 -2.82 -3.68
N ARG A 261 -3.51 -3.70 -3.57
CA ARG A 261 -2.90 -4.28 -2.36
C ARG A 261 -3.82 -4.58 -1.16
N LYS A 262 -4.61 -5.65 -1.28
CA LYS A 262 -4.89 -6.50 -0.11
C LYS A 262 -3.55 -7.06 0.39
N ARG A 263 -3.20 -6.88 1.67
CA ARG A 263 -2.29 -7.83 2.32
C ARG A 263 -3.10 -9.13 2.34
N ARG A 264 -2.92 -9.99 1.33
CA ARG A 264 -3.40 -11.36 1.42
C ARG A 264 -2.65 -11.95 2.61
N GLU A 265 -3.39 -12.40 3.61
CA GLU A 265 -2.86 -13.37 4.55
C GLU A 265 -2.45 -14.57 3.70
N LEU A 266 -1.16 -14.92 3.75
CA LEU A 266 -0.66 -16.08 3.02
C LEU A 266 -1.29 -17.31 3.66
N SER A 267 -1.94 -18.16 2.87
CA SER A 267 -2.42 -19.43 3.37
C SER A 267 -1.24 -20.30 3.84
N SER A 268 -1.52 -21.35 4.61
CA SER A 268 -0.49 -22.34 4.97
C SER A 268 0.21 -22.89 3.73
N ASP A 269 -0.57 -23.14 2.67
CA ASP A 269 -0.08 -23.67 1.39
C ASP A 269 0.80 -22.64 0.66
N ASP A 270 0.44 -21.35 0.68
CA ASP A 270 1.25 -20.27 0.10
C ASP A 270 2.62 -20.19 0.79
N ILE A 271 2.68 -20.40 2.10
CA ILE A 271 3.93 -20.42 2.86
C ILE A 271 4.78 -21.62 2.47
N GLU A 272 4.17 -22.79 2.31
CA GLU A 272 4.86 -24.00 1.88
C GLU A 272 5.37 -23.91 0.43
N ASN A 273 4.54 -23.40 -0.48
CA ASN A 273 4.92 -23.15 -1.87
C ASN A 273 6.06 -22.15 -1.97
N LEU A 274 6.05 -21.08 -1.15
CA LEU A 274 7.18 -20.16 -1.06
C LEU A 274 8.47 -20.83 -0.56
N LYS A 275 8.39 -21.75 0.39
CA LYS A 275 9.56 -22.51 0.84
C LYS A 275 10.12 -23.36 -0.29
N ARG A 276 9.27 -24.13 -0.99
CA ARG A 276 9.67 -24.97 -2.12
C ARG A 276 10.31 -24.13 -3.25
N LEU A 277 9.68 -23.02 -3.63
CA LEU A 277 10.20 -22.12 -4.67
C LEU A 277 11.54 -21.50 -4.27
N ARG A 278 11.73 -21.12 -3.01
CA ARG A 278 13.03 -20.62 -2.52
C ARG A 278 14.11 -21.69 -2.51
N SER A 279 13.78 -22.92 -2.12
CA SER A 279 14.70 -24.06 -2.20
C SER A 279 15.10 -24.38 -3.64
N ALA A 280 14.24 -24.08 -4.61
CA ALA A 280 14.53 -24.18 -6.04
C ALA A 280 15.29 -22.96 -6.62
N GLY A 281 15.77 -22.03 -5.78
CA GLY A 281 16.54 -20.86 -6.22
C GLY A 281 15.71 -19.66 -6.68
N VAL A 282 14.39 -19.67 -6.52
CA VAL A 282 13.54 -18.51 -6.88
C VAL A 282 13.64 -17.45 -5.78
N HIS A 283 14.25 -16.32 -6.12
CA HIS A 283 14.43 -15.19 -5.21
C HIS A 283 13.59 -13.98 -5.61
N GLY A 284 13.08 -13.23 -4.63
CA GLY A 284 12.24 -12.08 -4.89
C GLY A 284 11.22 -11.79 -3.79
N HIS A 285 10.33 -10.84 -4.07
CA HIS A 285 9.29 -10.47 -3.13
C HIS A 285 8.24 -11.59 -3.04
N PRO A 286 7.90 -12.12 -1.84
CA PRO A 286 7.01 -13.28 -1.67
C PRO A 286 5.69 -13.18 -2.45
N MET A 287 5.03 -12.02 -2.38
CA MET A 287 3.77 -11.79 -3.11
C MET A 287 3.91 -11.84 -4.64
N LYS A 288 5.06 -11.42 -5.19
CA LYS A 288 5.29 -11.48 -6.65
C LYS A 288 5.57 -12.91 -7.08
N ILE A 289 6.34 -13.64 -6.27
CA ILE A 289 6.63 -15.06 -6.50
C ILE A 289 5.32 -15.86 -6.50
N LEU A 290 4.46 -15.65 -5.50
CA LEU A 290 3.17 -16.34 -5.41
C LEU A 290 2.19 -15.91 -6.51
N ALA A 291 2.16 -14.63 -6.89
CA ALA A 291 1.32 -14.20 -8.01
C ALA A 291 1.70 -14.93 -9.30
N MET A 292 2.99 -14.94 -9.65
CA MET A 292 3.48 -15.67 -10.83
C MET A 292 3.25 -17.18 -10.71
N TYR A 293 3.46 -17.75 -9.51
CA TYR A 293 3.20 -19.17 -9.26
C TYR A 293 1.73 -19.54 -9.52
N HIS A 294 0.78 -18.76 -8.98
CA HIS A 294 -0.65 -18.98 -9.18
C HIS A 294 -1.07 -18.77 -10.64
N GLU A 295 -0.57 -17.73 -11.31
CA GLU A 295 -0.81 -17.49 -12.74
C GLU A 295 -0.31 -18.67 -13.61
N CYS A 296 0.90 -19.18 -13.33
CA CYS A 296 1.42 -20.36 -14.01
C CYS A 296 0.59 -21.61 -13.71
N ASN A 297 0.15 -21.81 -12.47
CA ASN A 297 -0.62 -22.98 -12.08
C ASN A 297 -2.01 -22.97 -12.71
N GLU A 298 -2.70 -21.83 -12.74
CA GLU A 298 -3.96 -21.64 -13.47
C GLU A 298 -3.79 -21.94 -14.96
N SER A 299 -2.70 -21.47 -15.58
CA SER A 299 -2.41 -21.78 -16.99
C SER A 299 -2.16 -23.28 -17.23
N ILE A 300 -1.53 -23.98 -16.29
CA ILE A 300 -1.29 -25.43 -16.37
C ILE A 300 -2.61 -26.19 -16.25
N GLU A 301 -3.46 -25.84 -15.28
CA GLU A 301 -4.76 -26.50 -15.08
C GLU A 301 -5.69 -26.27 -16.28
N LEU A 302 -5.71 -25.07 -16.86
CA LEU A 302 -6.43 -24.80 -18.11
C LEU A 302 -5.94 -25.68 -19.26
N THR A 303 -4.62 -25.89 -19.36
CA THR A 303 -4.03 -26.74 -20.40
C THR A 303 -4.38 -28.21 -20.19
N LYS A 304 -4.39 -28.69 -18.94
CA LYS A 304 -4.83 -30.06 -18.61
C LYS A 304 -6.30 -30.26 -18.96
N ALA A 305 -7.17 -29.35 -18.52
CA ALA A 305 -8.60 -29.39 -18.82
C ALA A 305 -8.88 -29.43 -20.33
N ARG A 306 -8.16 -28.62 -21.12
CA ARG A 306 -8.25 -28.67 -22.60
C ARG A 306 -7.85 -30.03 -23.15
N LYS A 307 -6.74 -30.61 -22.68
CA LYS A 307 -6.28 -31.94 -23.12
C LYS A 307 -7.24 -33.05 -22.70
N ASP A 308 -7.89 -32.92 -21.55
CA ASP A 308 -8.90 -33.87 -21.08
C ASP A 308 -10.15 -33.81 -21.95
N HIS A 309 -10.60 -32.60 -22.28
CA HIS A 309 -11.71 -32.40 -23.21
C HIS A 309 -11.38 -32.94 -24.62
N GLU A 310 -10.16 -32.71 -25.13
CA GLU A 310 -9.71 -33.29 -26.41
C GLU A 310 -9.60 -34.83 -26.36
N ARG A 311 -9.32 -35.42 -25.20
CA ARG A 311 -9.36 -36.88 -25.00
C ARG A 311 -10.80 -37.39 -25.02
N GLU A 312 -11.70 -36.71 -24.33
CA GLU A 312 -13.11 -37.04 -24.26
C GLU A 312 -13.78 -36.98 -25.64
N MET A 313 -13.54 -35.91 -26.41
CA MET A 313 -14.04 -35.78 -27.79
C MET A 313 -13.53 -36.91 -28.70
N ARG A 314 -12.26 -37.33 -28.54
CA ARG A 314 -11.72 -38.47 -29.30
C ARG A 314 -12.37 -39.79 -28.90
N ASN A 315 -12.72 -39.97 -27.63
CA ASN A 315 -13.42 -41.17 -27.17
C ASN A 315 -14.86 -41.19 -27.71
N GLN A 316 -15.59 -40.07 -27.66
CA GLN A 316 -16.92 -39.95 -28.25
C GLN A 316 -16.90 -40.26 -29.75
N GLN A 317 -15.93 -39.74 -30.50
CA GLN A 317 -15.77 -40.07 -31.92
C GLN A 317 -15.50 -41.56 -32.17
N ARG A 318 -14.76 -42.23 -31.28
CA ARG A 318 -14.52 -43.68 -31.38
C ARG A 318 -15.80 -44.46 -31.11
N GLU A 319 -16.58 -44.06 -30.10
CA GLU A 319 -17.87 -44.64 -29.77
C GLU A 319 -18.87 -44.47 -30.92
N GLU A 320 -19.01 -43.26 -31.48
CA GLU A 320 -19.86 -43.01 -32.64
C GLU A 320 -19.44 -43.85 -33.85
N ARG A 321 -18.14 -43.98 -34.13
CA ARG A 321 -17.65 -44.84 -35.22
C ARG A 321 -17.94 -46.31 -34.95
N SER A 322 -17.85 -46.74 -33.71
CA SER A 322 -18.21 -48.10 -33.29
C SER A 322 -19.71 -48.36 -33.51
N LEU A 323 -20.57 -47.44 -33.06
CA LEU A 323 -22.03 -47.50 -33.25
C LEU A 323 -22.41 -47.51 -34.73
N LYS A 324 -21.81 -46.64 -35.55
CA LYS A 324 -22.05 -46.62 -37.01
C LYS A 324 -21.65 -47.93 -37.67
N ARG A 325 -20.53 -48.54 -37.26
CA ARG A 325 -20.10 -49.85 -37.77
C ARG A 325 -21.07 -50.96 -37.35
N ALA A 326 -21.55 -50.94 -36.11
CA ALA A 326 -22.53 -51.89 -35.62
C ALA A 326 -23.86 -51.79 -36.40
N LEU A 327 -24.40 -50.58 -36.57
CA LEU A 327 -25.62 -50.34 -37.36
C LEU A 327 -25.47 -50.77 -38.82
N PHE A 328 -24.30 -50.50 -39.42
CA PHE A 328 -24.03 -50.92 -40.80
C PHE A 328 -23.96 -52.45 -40.93
N ALA A 329 -23.33 -53.14 -39.98
CA ALA A 329 -23.30 -54.60 -39.94
C ALA A 329 -24.72 -55.19 -39.77
N GLU A 330 -25.54 -54.61 -38.89
CA GLU A 330 -26.94 -55.01 -38.70
C GLU A 330 -27.77 -54.84 -39.99
N ALA A 331 -27.64 -53.69 -40.66
CA ALA A 331 -28.29 -53.45 -41.94
C ALA A 331 -27.84 -54.44 -43.03
N GLN A 332 -26.55 -54.79 -43.09
CA GLN A 332 -26.05 -55.82 -44.01
C GLN A 332 -26.64 -57.19 -43.70
N THR A 333 -26.72 -57.60 -42.43
CA THR A 333 -27.37 -58.87 -42.05
C THR A 333 -28.86 -58.87 -42.39
N GLY A 334 -29.55 -57.74 -42.23
CA GLY A 334 -30.93 -57.54 -42.66
C GLY A 334 -31.11 -57.68 -44.18
N TYR A 335 -30.21 -57.09 -44.98
CA TYR A 335 -30.27 -57.19 -46.43
C TYR A 335 -30.04 -58.62 -46.93
N VAL A 336 -29.08 -59.35 -46.33
CA VAL A 336 -28.81 -60.76 -46.66
C VAL A 336 -30.01 -61.64 -46.29
N THR A 337 -30.66 -61.41 -45.14
CA THR A 337 -31.85 -62.18 -44.75
C THR A 337 -33.07 -61.90 -45.63
N ILE A 338 -33.24 -60.66 -46.12
CA ILE A 338 -34.30 -60.32 -47.09
C ILE A 338 -34.03 -61.00 -48.44
N ASN A 339 -32.79 -61.02 -48.94
CA ASN A 339 -32.47 -61.65 -50.22
C ASN A 339 -32.46 -63.19 -50.16
N ASN A 340 -32.22 -63.76 -48.99
CA ASN A 340 -32.29 -65.21 -48.76
C ASN A 340 -33.70 -65.71 -48.40
N ARG A 341 -34.72 -64.83 -48.36
CA ARG A 341 -36.11 -65.30 -48.36
C ARG A 341 -36.39 -65.90 -49.73
N GLU A 342 -36.44 -67.23 -49.79
CA GLU A 342 -36.90 -67.99 -50.95
C GLU A 342 -38.39 -67.74 -51.30
N ASP A 343 -39.10 -66.94 -50.50
CA ASP A 343 -40.47 -66.47 -50.72
C ASP A 343 -40.54 -65.22 -51.63
N TRP A 344 -39.71 -65.12 -52.67
CA TRP A 344 -40.03 -64.20 -53.75
C TRP A 344 -41.18 -64.81 -54.55
N PRO A 345 -42.36 -64.16 -54.62
CA PRO A 345 -43.48 -64.68 -55.40
C PRO A 345 -43.02 -64.87 -56.85
N ARG A 346 -43.08 -66.12 -57.33
CA ARG A 346 -42.61 -66.52 -58.67
C ARG A 346 -43.47 -65.98 -59.83
N ASP A 347 -44.45 -65.12 -59.54
CA ASP A 347 -45.50 -64.75 -60.50
C ASP A 347 -45.44 -63.25 -60.86
N ILE A 348 -44.29 -62.75 -61.32
CA ILE A 348 -44.17 -61.38 -61.87
C ILE A 348 -43.72 -61.37 -63.35
N GLU A 349 -43.62 -62.52 -64.01
CA GLU A 349 -43.61 -62.54 -65.48
C GLU A 349 -44.70 -63.47 -66.02
N GLN A 350 -45.77 -62.82 -66.49
CA GLN A 350 -46.92 -63.28 -67.28
C GLN A 350 -48.19 -63.66 -66.54
#